data_AF-A0A3N5RG05-F1
#
_entry.id   AF-A0A3N5RG05-F1
#
_cell.length_a   1.000
_cell.length_b   1.000
_cell.length_c   1.000
_cell.angle_alpha   90.00
_cell.angle_beta   90.00
_cell.angle_gamma   90.00
#
_symmetry.space_group_name_H-M   'P 1'
#
loop_
_entity.id
_entity.type
_entity.pdbx_description
1 polymer ?
#
loop_
_entity_poly.entity_id
_entity_poly.type
_entity_poly.pdbx_seq_one_letter_code
_entity_poly.pdbx_strand_id
1 'polypeptide(L)'
;MISKEDLEHLAQISRINLTENELEKFPKQLDKTIEYIDILEELASDDSVNLDLQELRFEELRMDEISMSDDKQLNKNITEDGFLRGPKMK
;
A
#
# COMPACT_ATOMS: atom_id res chain seq x y z
N MET A 1 -17.09 -10.13 -10.80
CA MET A 1 -17.71 -8.82 -11.03
C MET A 1 -17.88 -8.17 -9.69
N ILE A 2 -17.18 -7.06 -9.48
CA ILE A 2 -17.07 -6.38 -8.19
C ILE A 2 -18.31 -5.53 -7.95
N SER A 3 -18.92 -5.66 -6.76
CA SER A 3 -20.08 -4.84 -6.39
C SER A 3 -19.65 -3.44 -5.95
N LYS A 4 -20.61 -2.50 -5.93
CA LYS A 4 -20.37 -1.16 -5.36
C LYS A 4 -20.01 -1.24 -3.88
N GLU A 5 -20.63 -2.16 -3.14
CA GLU A 5 -20.38 -2.40 -1.71
C GLU A 5 -18.95 -2.90 -1.46
N ASP A 6 -18.44 -3.80 -2.31
CA ASP A 6 -17.05 -4.28 -2.24
C ASP A 6 -16.05 -3.13 -2.46
N LEU A 7 -16.36 -2.25 -3.41
CA LEU A 7 -15.52 -1.11 -3.73
C LEU A 7 -15.52 -0.05 -2.60
N GLU A 8 -16.68 0.21 -1.99
CA GLU A 8 -16.79 1.09 -0.82
C GLU A 8 -16.00 0.55 0.37
N HIS A 9 -16.09 -0.76 0.62
CA HIS A 9 -15.35 -1.41 1.69
C HIS A 9 -13.83 -1.33 1.45
N LEU A 10 -13.38 -1.58 0.22
CA LEU A 10 -11.97 -1.49 -0.14
C LEU A 10 -11.44 -0.05 0.00
N ALA A 11 -12.22 0.94 -0.45
CA ALA A 11 -11.89 2.36 -0.31
C ALA A 11 -11.75 2.77 1.16
N GLN A 12 -12.60 2.25 2.04
CA GLN A 12 -12.53 2.50 3.49
C GLN A 12 -11.22 1.97 4.10
N ILE A 13 -10.80 0.77 3.74
CA ILE A 13 -9.55 0.17 4.22
C ILE A 13 -8.34 0.96 3.70
N SER A 14 -8.40 1.37 2.42
CA SER A 14 -7.33 2.14 1.77
C SER A 14 -7.32 3.63 2.11
N ARG A 15 -8.28 4.12 2.92
CA ARG A 15 -8.44 5.55 3.27
C ARG A 15 -8.61 6.45 2.04
N ILE A 16 -9.29 5.96 1.01
CA ILE A 16 -9.59 6.69 -0.22
C ILE A 16 -11.05 7.15 -0.18
N ASN A 17 -11.29 8.43 -0.45
CA ASN A 17 -12.64 8.95 -0.64
C ASN A 17 -13.00 8.84 -2.12
N LEU A 18 -14.02 8.04 -2.44
CA LEU A 18 -14.54 7.88 -3.78
C LEU A 18 -15.74 8.79 -4.02
N THR A 19 -15.80 9.39 -5.21
CA THR A 19 -16.98 10.10 -5.70
C THR A 19 -17.99 9.13 -6.31
N GLU A 20 -19.25 9.55 -6.45
CA GLU A 20 -20.30 8.71 -7.05
C GLU A 20 -19.95 8.28 -8.49
N ASN A 21 -19.37 9.18 -9.28
CA ASN A 21 -18.90 8.88 -10.64
C ASN A 21 -17.78 7.80 -10.65
N GLU A 22 -16.90 7.81 -9.64
CA GLU A 22 -15.84 6.81 -9.50
C GLU A 22 -16.41 5.47 -9.05
N LEU A 23 -17.40 5.46 -8.16
CA LEU A 23 -18.12 4.25 -7.74
C LEU A 23 -18.83 3.55 -8.90
N GLU A 24 -19.28 4.28 -9.93
CA GLU A 24 -19.85 3.67 -11.14
C GLU A 24 -18.79 3.19 -12.15
N LYS A 25 -17.65 3.89 -12.22
CA LYS A 25 -16.62 3.64 -13.23
C LYS A 25 -15.63 2.55 -12.83
N PHE A 26 -15.16 2.59 -11.58
CA PHE A 26 -14.08 1.75 -11.10
C PHE A 26 -14.40 0.26 -11.04
N PRO A 27 -15.63 -0.20 -10.76
CA PRO A 27 -15.94 -1.63 -10.79
C PRO A 27 -15.60 -2.24 -12.16
N LYS A 28 -15.98 -1.59 -13.26
CA LYS A 28 -15.70 -2.05 -14.63
C LYS A 28 -14.21 -2.04 -14.98
N GLN A 29 -13.44 -1.12 -14.39
CA GLN A 29 -12.00 -1.05 -14.63
C GLN A 29 -11.26 -2.11 -13.83
N LEU A 30 -11.65 -2.30 -12.58
CA LEU A 30 -11.06 -3.27 -11.68
C LEU A 30 -11.38 -4.71 -12.12
N ASP A 31 -12.60 -4.97 -12.60
CA ASP A 31 -12.96 -6.25 -13.21
C ASP A 31 -12.02 -6.61 -14.39
N LYS A 32 -11.71 -5.64 -15.26
CA LYS A 32 -10.75 -5.85 -16.37
C LYS A 32 -9.32 -6.10 -15.89
N THR A 33 -8.92 -5.45 -14.79
CA THR A 33 -7.61 -5.68 -14.20
C THR A 33 -7.51 -7.07 -13.60
N ILE A 34 -8.56 -7.56 -12.92
CA ILE A 34 -8.61 -8.92 -12.39
C ILE A 34 -8.60 -9.92 -13.54
N GLU A 35 -9.43 -9.73 -14.56
CA GLU A 35 -9.47 -10.59 -15.76
C GLU A 35 -8.09 -10.67 -16.45
N TYR A 36 -7.33 -9.58 -16.45
CA TYR A 36 -5.97 -9.60 -16.97
C TYR A 36 -5.00 -10.39 -16.08
N ILE A 37 -5.18 -10.36 -14.76
CA ILE A 37 -4.37 -11.11 -13.80
C ILE A 37 -4.68 -12.61 -13.89
N ASP A 38 -5.89 -13.01 -14.28
CA ASP A 38 -6.28 -14.42 -14.43
C ASP A 38 -5.39 -15.16 -15.46
N ILE A 39 -4.71 -14.45 -16.36
CA ILE A 39 -3.67 -15.04 -17.26
C ILE A 39 -2.56 -15.75 -16.45
N LEU A 40 -2.30 -15.31 -15.21
CA LEU A 40 -1.34 -15.95 -14.33
C LEU A 40 -1.78 -17.35 -13.89
N GLU A 41 -3.09 -17.64 -13.83
CA GLU A 41 -3.59 -18.99 -13.51
C GLU A 41 -3.20 -20.00 -14.59
N GLU A 42 -3.18 -19.59 -15.87
CA GLU A 42 -2.74 -20.43 -16.98
C GLU A 42 -1.23 -20.72 -16.93
N LEU A 43 -0.45 -19.80 -16.36
CA LEU A 43 1.01 -19.90 -16.22
C LEU A 43 1.43 -20.62 -14.93
N ALA A 44 0.60 -20.61 -13.89
CA ALA A 44 0.88 -21.18 -12.57
C ALA A 44 0.67 -22.71 -12.53
N SER A 45 1.29 -23.43 -13.48
CA SER A 45 1.29 -24.91 -13.53
C SER A 45 2.63 -25.53 -13.14
N ASP A 46 3.62 -24.72 -12.73
CA ASP A 46 4.96 -25.21 -12.44
C ASP A 46 5.38 -24.79 -11.02
N ASP A 47 5.73 -25.77 -10.18
CA ASP A 47 6.21 -25.63 -8.80
C ASP A 47 7.56 -24.86 -8.69
N SER A 48 7.94 -24.11 -9.73
CA SER A 48 9.23 -23.48 -9.95
C SER A 48 9.22 -21.97 -9.74
N VAL A 49 8.18 -21.40 -9.10
CA VAL A 49 8.17 -19.98 -8.72
C VAL A 49 9.25 -19.74 -7.67
N ASN A 50 10.46 -19.45 -8.14
CA ASN A 50 11.53 -18.91 -7.35
C ASN A 50 11.17 -17.45 -7.06
N LEU A 51 10.48 -17.23 -5.93
CA LEU A 51 10.31 -15.89 -5.40
C LEU A 51 11.71 -15.35 -5.11
N ASP A 52 12.05 -14.20 -5.68
CA ASP A 52 13.27 -13.45 -5.39
C ASP A 52 13.18 -12.88 -3.96
N LEU A 53 13.14 -13.79 -2.99
CA LEU A 53 13.23 -13.48 -1.58
C LEU A 53 14.68 -13.10 -1.35
N GLN A 54 14.91 -11.84 -0.99
CA GLN A 54 16.24 -11.42 -0.55
C GLN A 54 16.64 -12.25 0.67
N GLU A 55 17.54 -13.20 0.46
CA GLU A 55 18.20 -13.92 1.54
C GLU A 55 19.15 -12.95 2.24
N LEU A 56 18.81 -12.56 3.47
CA LEU A 56 19.70 -11.77 4.31
C LEU A 56 20.77 -12.68 4.92
N ARG A 57 22.04 -12.36 4.66
CA ARG A 57 23.18 -13.00 5.31
C ARG A 57 23.44 -12.35 6.66
N PHE A 58 24.11 -13.07 7.57
CA PHE A 58 24.45 -12.53 8.88
C PHE A 58 25.29 -11.25 8.81
N GLU A 59 26.13 -11.11 7.78
CA GLU A 59 26.98 -9.95 7.54
C GLU A 59 26.18 -8.70 7.11
N GLU A 60 24.92 -8.85 6.72
CA GLU A 60 24.03 -7.78 6.26
C GLU A 60 23.14 -7.23 7.39
N LEU A 61 23.24 -7.82 8.58
CA LEU A 61 22.53 -7.31 9.76
C LEU A 61 23.09 -5.96 10.18
N ARG A 62 22.19 -5.07 10.58
CA ARG A 62 22.56 -3.78 11.18
C ARG A 62 23.31 -4.03 12.50
N MET A 63 24.46 -3.40 12.66
CA MET A 63 25.20 -3.40 13.93
C MET A 63 24.43 -2.64 15.02
N ASP A 64 24.59 -3.07 16.28
CA ASP A 64 23.96 -2.41 17.43
C ASP A 64 24.74 -1.17 17.89
N GLU A 65 24.84 -0.19 17.00
CA GLU A 65 25.53 1.08 17.23
C GLU A 65 24.55 2.25 17.23
N ILE A 66 24.82 3.23 18.09
CA ILE A 66 24.06 4.47 18.15
C ILE A 66 24.45 5.34 16.94
N SER A 67 23.45 5.78 16.17
CA SER A 67 23.62 6.79 15.13
C SER A 67 22.82 8.04 15.48
N MET A 68 23.37 9.22 15.20
CA MET A 68 22.65 10.48 15.35
C MET A 68 21.57 10.58 14.27
N SER A 69 20.39 11.07 14.64
CA SER A 69 19.36 11.41 13.66
C SER A 69 19.82 12.58 12.79
N ASP A 70 19.46 12.56 11.51
CA ASP A 70 19.74 13.63 10.53
C ASP A 70 19.08 14.99 10.86
N ASP A 71 18.28 15.08 11.93
CA ASP A 71 17.47 16.23 12.36
C ASP A 71 16.69 16.95 11.25
N LYS A 72 16.46 16.26 10.12
CA LYS A 72 15.64 16.75 9.01
C LYS A 72 14.22 16.92 9.53
N GLN A 73 13.90 18.14 9.90
CA GLN A 73 12.55 18.51 10.32
C GLN A 73 11.60 18.19 9.17
N LEU A 74 10.56 17.42 9.48
CA LEU A 74 9.36 17.33 8.66
C LEU A 74 8.86 18.75 8.38
N ASN A 75 8.34 19.00 7.18
CA ASN A 75 8.01 20.34 6.68
C ASN A 75 7.42 21.28 7.75
N LYS A 76 7.95 22.50 7.88
CA LYS A 76 7.55 23.49 8.90
C LYS A 76 6.06 23.83 8.93
N ASN A 77 5.33 23.57 7.85
CA ASN A 77 3.91 23.90 7.73
C ASN A 77 2.98 22.89 8.45
N ILE A 78 3.51 21.77 8.95
CA ILE A 78 2.75 20.73 9.65
C ILE A 78 3.25 20.49 11.09
N THR A 79 4.09 21.37 11.63
CA THR A 79 4.66 21.22 12.98
C THR A 79 4.22 22.35 13.93
N GLU A 80 4.01 22.01 15.20
CA GLU A 80 3.68 22.93 16.30
C GLU A 80 4.33 22.41 17.59
N ASP A 81 5.08 23.26 18.30
CA ASP A 81 5.81 22.92 19.53
C ASP A 81 6.68 21.66 19.46
N GLY A 82 7.23 21.36 18.29
CA GLY A 82 8.07 20.17 18.05
C GLY A 82 7.28 18.89 17.75
N PHE A 83 5.95 18.96 17.64
CA PHE A 83 5.07 17.85 17.28
C PHE A 83 4.47 18.05 15.88
N LEU A 84 4.06 16.94 15.27
CA LEU A 84 3.24 16.98 14.05
C LEU A 84 1.81 17.38 14.40
N ARG A 85 1.32 18.46 13.78
CA ARG A 85 -0.06 18.89 13.88
C ARG A 85 -0.94 18.00 13.02
N GLY A 86 -1.96 17.39 13.62
CA GLY A 86 -2.95 16.58 12.94
C GLY A 86 -4.36 16.81 13.48
N PRO A 87 -5.40 16.36 12.78
CA PRO A 87 -6.76 16.39 13.30
C PRO A 87 -6.84 15.57 14.59
N LYS A 88 -7.62 16.05 15.56
CA LYS A 88 -7.84 15.34 16.82
C LYS A 88 -8.51 13.99 16.54
N MET A 89 -7.91 12.91 17.04
CA MET A 89 -8.55 11.59 16.99
C MET A 89 -9.82 11.61 17.86
N LYS A 90 -10.91 11.07 17.31
CA LYS A 90 -12.18 10.88 18.02
C LYS A 90 -12.19 9.54 18.72
#